data_AF-A0A8J3VPD4-F1
#
_entry.id   AF-A0A8J3VPD4-F1
#
_cell.length_a   1.000
_cell.length_b   1.000
_cell.length_c   1.000
_cell.angle_alpha   90.00
_cell.angle_beta   90.00
_cell.angle_gamma   90.00
#
_symmetry.space_group_name_H-M   'P 1'
#
loop_
_entity.id
_entity.type
_entity.pdbx_description
1 polymer ?
#
loop_
_entity_poly.entity_id
_entity_poly.type
_entity_poly.pdbx_seq_one_letter_code
_entity_poly.pdbx_strand_id
1 'polypeptide(L)' 'MFSPNCPETTRHTVFRDWLRAHPEDRDRYAETKRRLAGGTDDIRAYTDAKNDVIDDIYRRAFAAGD' A
#
# COMPACT_ATOMS: atom_id res chain seq x y z
N MET A 1 -15.40 3.19 -12.93
CA MET A 1 -15.68 4.57 -12.47
C MET A 1 -15.87 4.48 -10.97
N PHE A 2 -14.94 4.97 -10.15
CA PHE A 2 -15.03 4.88 -8.68
C PHE A 2 -15.82 6.08 -8.14
N SER A 3 -16.92 5.82 -7.43
CA SER A 3 -17.78 6.87 -6.87
C SER A 3 -17.04 7.69 -5.79
N PRO A 4 -17.32 9.01 -5.68
CA PRO A 4 -16.54 9.95 -4.85
C PRO A 4 -16.67 9.76 -3.33
N ASN A 5 -17.45 8.80 -2.84
CA ASN A 5 -17.58 8.45 -1.42
C ASN A 5 -17.44 6.95 -1.13
N CYS A 6 -16.84 6.18 -2.05
CA CYS A 6 -16.53 4.79 -1.77
C CYS A 6 -15.39 4.71 -0.73
N PRO A 7 -15.48 3.82 0.27
CA PRO A 7 -14.41 3.61 1.26
C PRO A 7 -13.08 3.19 0.62
N GLU A 8 -13.11 2.72 -0.63
CA GLU A 8 -11.92 2.47 -1.46
C GLU A 8 -11.20 3.75 -1.89
N THR A 9 -11.92 4.82 -2.23
CA THR A 9 -11.33 6.12 -2.62
C THR A 9 -10.62 6.79 -1.45
N THR A 10 -11.24 6.74 -0.26
CA THR A 10 -10.63 7.29 0.97
C THR A 10 -9.36 6.53 1.33
N ARG A 11 -9.40 5.19 1.28
CA ARG A 11 -8.23 4.32 1.48
C ARG A 11 -7.08 4.69 0.56
N HIS A 12 -7.34 4.79 -0.74
CA HIS A 12 -6.32 5.21 -1.70
C HIS A 12 -5.76 6.61 -1.45
N THR A 13 -6.60 7.54 -0.95
CA THR A 13 -6.18 8.91 -0.65
C THR A 13 -5.27 8.97 0.57
N VAL A 14 -5.66 8.31 1.68
CA VAL A 14 -4.84 8.20 2.91
C VAL A 14 -3.50 7.53 2.59
N PHE A 15 -3.52 6.43 1.85
CA PHE A 15 -2.31 5.72 1.44
C PHE A 15 -1.38 6.61 0.60
N ARG A 16 -1.93 7.34 -0.38
CA ARG A 16 -1.14 8.26 -1.21
C ARG A 16 -0.53 9.39 -0.39
N ASP A 17 -1.27 9.95 0.55
CA ASP A 17 -0.81 11.05 1.39
C ASP A 17 0.30 10.59 2.35
N TRP A 18 0.11 9.42 2.98
CA TRP A 18 1.12 8.79 3.82
C TRP A 18 2.43 8.55 3.06
N LEU A 19 2.38 7.96 1.86
CA LEU A 19 3.58 7.70 1.07
C LEU A 19 4.30 8.98 0.59
N ARG A 20 3.63 10.13 0.60
CA ARG A 20 4.25 11.43 0.30
C ARG A 20 4.96 12.01 1.51
N ALA A 21 4.41 11.84 2.70
CA ALA A 21 5.03 12.28 3.95
C ALA A 21 6.13 11.33 4.45
N HIS A 22 6.04 10.03 4.13
CA HIS A 22 6.94 8.98 4.62
C HIS A 22 7.72 8.32 3.47
N PRO A 23 8.91 8.86 3.11
CA PRO A 23 9.71 8.33 2.01
C PRO A 23 10.27 6.92 2.29
N GLU A 24 10.42 6.54 3.57
CA GLU A 24 10.83 5.20 3.99
C GLU A 24 9.80 4.11 3.63
N ASP A 25 8.52 4.33 3.96
CA ASP A 25 7.44 3.40 3.62
C ASP A 25 7.20 3.35 2.12
N ARG A 26 7.43 4.47 1.42
CA ARG A 26 7.40 4.54 -0.05
C ARG A 26 8.46 3.66 -0.68
N ASP A 27 9.68 3.70 -0.16
CA ASP A 27 10.77 2.88 -0.69
C ASP A 27 10.52 1.39 -0.41
N ARG A 28 10.07 1.05 0.80
CA ARG A 28 9.64 -0.30 1.16
C ARG A 28 8.55 -0.82 0.22
N TYR A 29 7.49 -0.03 -0.03
CA TYR A 29 6.44 -0.41 -0.98
C TYR A 29 6.97 -0.60 -2.41
N ALA A 30 7.87 0.27 -2.85
CA ALA A 30 8.48 0.18 -4.17
C ALA A 30 9.39 -1.05 -4.32
N GLU A 31 10.19 -1.36 -3.30
CA GLU A 31 11.04 -2.55 -3.25
C GLU A 31 10.21 -3.83 -3.27
N THR A 32 9.16 -3.92 -2.43
CA THR A 32 8.24 -5.06 -2.45
C THR A 32 7.64 -5.23 -3.85
N LYS A 33 7.13 -4.16 -4.47
CA LYS A 33 6.55 -4.25 -5.82
C LYS A 33 7.57 -4.74 -6.86
N ARG A 34 8.84 -4.29 -6.77
CA ARG A 34 9.93 -4.74 -7.65
C ARG A 34 10.28 -6.20 -7.42
N ARG A 35 10.40 -6.64 -6.17
CA ARG A 35 10.65 -8.05 -5.82
C ARG A 35 9.54 -8.97 -6.36
N LEU A 36 8.29 -8.54 -6.18
CA LEU A 36 7.13 -9.30 -6.65
C LEU A 36 7.01 -9.33 -8.18
N ALA A 37 7.38 -8.23 -8.87
CA ALA A 37 7.40 -8.20 -10.33
C ALA A 37 8.50 -9.09 -10.96
N GLY A 38 9.59 -9.34 -10.22
CA GLY A 38 10.75 -10.08 -10.73
C GLY A 38 10.82 -11.56 -10.37
N GLY A 39 9.98 -12.06 -9.44
CA GLY A 39 10.16 -13.39 -8.85
C GLY A 39 8.89 -14.18 -8.56
N THR A 40 7.73 -13.74 -9.02
CA THR A 40 6.46 -14.40 -8.68
C THR A 40 5.64 -14.69 -9.93
N ASP A 41 5.64 -15.96 -10.34
CA ASP A 41 4.67 -16.52 -11.31
C ASP A 41 3.31 -16.75 -10.64
N ASP A 42 3.30 -16.91 -9.30
CA ASP A 42 2.11 -17.09 -8.48
C ASP A 42 1.39 -15.77 -8.17
N ILE A 43 0.38 -15.44 -8.97
CA ILE A 43 -0.46 -14.25 -8.74
C ILE A 43 -1.09 -14.17 -7.33
N ARG A 44 -1.27 -15.32 -6.65
CA ARG A 44 -1.72 -15.37 -5.26
C ARG A 44 -0.66 -14.88 -4.28
N ALA A 45 0.59 -15.35 -4.42
CA ALA A 45 1.70 -14.87 -3.60
C ALA A 45 1.98 -13.37 -3.85
N TYR A 46 1.84 -12.93 -5.10
CA TYR A 46 1.90 -11.51 -5.46
C TYR A 46 0.83 -10.68 -4.73
N THR A 47 -0.40 -11.18 -4.69
CA THR A 47 -1.52 -10.48 -4.06
C THR A 47 -1.37 -10.43 -2.54
N ASP A 48 -0.98 -11.55 -1.93
CA ASP A 48 -0.80 -11.67 -0.48
C ASP A 48 0.33 -10.75 0.03
N ALA A 49 1.51 -10.82 -0.59
CA ALA A 49 2.66 -9.99 -0.25
C ALA A 49 2.40 -8.49 -0.46
N LYS A 50 1.58 -8.14 -1.45
CA LYS A 50 1.17 -6.75 -1.67
C LYS A 50 0.15 -6.29 -0.62
N ASN A 51 -0.76 -7.16 -0.19
CA ASN A 51 -1.73 -6.84 0.87
C ASN A 51 -1.05 -6.65 2.23
N ASP A 52 -0.07 -7.48 2.57
CA ASP A 52 0.69 -7.37 3.83
C ASP A 52 1.35 -5.98 3.98
N VAL A 53 2.04 -5.52 2.93
CA VAL A 53 2.68 -4.20 2.94
C VAL A 53 1.66 -3.06 2.97
N ILE A 54 0.52 -3.22 2.30
CA ILE A 54 -0.56 -2.23 2.34
C ILE A 54 -1.17 -2.13 3.74
N ASP A 55 -1.39 -3.27 4.42
CA ASP A 55 -1.91 -3.30 5.80
C ASP A 55 -0.94 -2.67 6.80
N ASP A 56 0.36 -2.95 6.66
CA ASP A 56 1.41 -2.35 7.52
C ASP A 56 1.46 -0.82 7.36
N ILE A 57 1.40 -0.33 6.11
CA ILE A 57 1.36 1.11 5.83
C ILE A 57 0.10 1.75 6.39
N TYR A 58 -1.08 1.12 6.25
CA TYR A 58 -2.29 1.64 6.87
C TYR A 58 -2.19 1.66 8.38
N ARG A 59 -1.68 0.60 9.01
CA ARG A 59 -1.52 0.54 10.47
C ARG A 59 -0.62 1.69 10.97
N ARG A 60 0.48 1.97 10.26
CA ARG A 60 1.36 3.12 10.57
C ARG A 60 0.66 4.45 10.34
N ALA A 61 -0.05 4.60 9.23
CA ALA A 61 -0.79 5.82 8.90
C ALA A 61 -1.87 6.16 9.90
N PHE A 62 -2.61 5.17 10.39
CA PHE A 62 -3.61 5.36 11.44
C PHE A 62 -2.98 5.56 12.81
N ALA A 63 -1.83 4.94 13.12
CA ALA A 63 -1.15 5.10 14.40
C ALA A 63 -0.46 6.47 14.58
N ALA A 64 -0.08 7.14 13.49
CA ALA A 64 0.52 8.48 13.54
C ALA A 64 -0.51 9.61 13.43
N GLY A 65 -1.78 9.29 13.18
CA GLY A 65 -2.89 10.24 13.07
C GLY A 65 -3.77 10.35 14.32
N ASP A 66 -3.41 9.66 15.42
CA ASP A 66 -3.98 9.78 16.77
C ASP A 66 -3.04 10.61 17.67
#